data_AF-A0A967SM73-F1
#
_entry.id   AF-A0A967SM73-F1
#
_cell.length_a   1.000
_cell.length_b   1.000
_cell.length_c   1.000
_cell.angle_alpha   90.00
_cell.angle_beta   90.00
_cell.angle_gamma   90.00
#
_symmetry.space_group_name_H-M   'P 1'
#
loop_
_entity.id
_entity.type
_entity.pdbx_description
1 polymer ?
#
loop_
_entity_poly.entity_id
_entity_poly.type
_entity_poly.pdbx_seq_one_letter_code
_entity_poly.pdbx_strand_id
1 'polypeptide(L)'
;APVDAGPMARCVADSPGGPNHVLLSDAVAEHIPGCNMAFRTAALREVGGFDPRFRIAGDDVDICWRLQQRGWTLGFHPAAMVWHR
;
A
#
# COMPACT_ATOMS: atom_id res chain seq x y z
N ALA A 1 -1.88 3.45 17.56
CA ALA A 1 -1.86 4.89 17.22
C ALA A 1 -0.60 5.55 17.78
N PRO A 2 -0.11 6.66 17.19
CA PRO A 2 0.97 7.46 17.75
C PRO A 2 0.69 7.81 19.22
N VAL A 3 1.74 8.00 20.02
CA VAL A 3 1.61 8.21 21.47
C VAL A 3 0.77 9.46 21.79
N ASP A 4 0.86 10.47 20.93
CA ASP A 4 0.15 11.76 20.96
C ASP A 4 -1.18 11.77 20.19
N ALA A 5 -1.61 10.63 19.64
CA ALA A 5 -2.88 10.55 18.92
C ALA A 5 -4.04 10.85 19.89
N GLY A 6 -4.85 11.85 19.55
CA GLY A 6 -6.02 12.25 20.34
C GLY A 6 -6.99 11.08 20.61
N PRO A 7 -7.94 11.26 21.54
CA PRO A 7 -8.79 10.16 22.03
C PRO A 7 -9.57 9.43 20.91
N MET A 8 -9.99 10.15 19.86
CA MET A 8 -10.66 9.54 18.70
C MET A 8 -9.76 8.57 17.92
N ALA A 9 -8.52 8.95 17.65
CA ALA A 9 -7.57 8.11 16.90
C ALA A 9 -7.19 6.85 17.68
N ARG A 10 -7.13 6.94 19.02
CA ARG A 10 -6.96 5.77 19.89
C ARG A 10 -8.16 4.82 19.78
N CYS A 11 -9.38 5.36 19.92
CA CYS A 11 -10.62 4.59 19.81
C CYS A 11 -10.73 3.84 18.47
N VAL A 12 -10.41 4.50 17.36
CA VAL A 12 -10.40 3.86 16.02
C VAL A 12 -9.35 2.76 15.93
N ALA A 13 -8.14 2.99 16.47
CA ALA A 13 -7.07 2.00 16.43
C ALA A 13 -7.35 0.74 17.27
N ASP A 14 -8.08 0.90 18.37
CA ASP A 14 -8.44 -0.21 19.28
C ASP A 14 -9.73 -0.92 18.84
N SER A 15 -10.43 -0.41 17.82
CA SER A 15 -11.67 -0.99 17.31
C SER A 15 -11.38 -2.31 16.57
N PRO A 16 -12.18 -3.36 16.80
CA PRO A 16 -12.07 -4.62 16.05
C PRO A 16 -12.44 -4.39 14.57
N GLY A 17 -11.80 -5.14 13.66
CA GLY A 17 -12.06 -5.01 12.21
C GLY A 17 -11.30 -3.85 11.54
N GLY A 18 -10.14 -3.47 12.08
CA GLY A 18 -9.24 -2.53 11.44
C GLY A 18 -8.85 -2.93 10.01
N PRO A 19 -8.31 -2.01 9.20
CA PRO A 19 -7.97 -2.27 7.81
C PRO A 19 -7.05 -3.49 7.71
N ASN A 20 -7.57 -4.57 7.13
CA ASN A 20 -6.79 -5.76 6.85
C ASN A 20 -6.10 -5.60 5.51
N HIS A 21 -4.78 -5.74 5.51
CA HIS A 21 -4.02 -5.86 4.27
C HIS A 21 -4.49 -7.12 3.53
N VAL A 22 -4.72 -7.00 2.22
CA VAL A 22 -5.07 -8.14 1.38
C VAL A 22 -3.77 -8.87 1.01
N LEU A 23 -3.42 -9.86 1.82
CA LEU A 23 -2.17 -10.61 1.72
C LEU A 23 -2.41 -12.01 1.16
N LEU A 24 -1.53 -12.43 0.25
CA LEU A 24 -1.44 -13.80 -0.25
C LEU A 24 -0.60 -14.68 0.70
N SER A 25 0.33 -14.07 1.44
CA SER A 25 1.13 -14.68 2.51
C SER A 25 1.63 -13.61 3.48
N ASP A 26 2.30 -14.00 4.56
CA ASP A 26 2.82 -13.08 5.59
C ASP A 26 3.70 -11.93 5.05
N ALA A 27 4.29 -12.10 3.86
CA ALA A 27 5.18 -11.13 3.24
C ALA A 27 4.75 -10.68 1.84
N VAL A 28 3.69 -11.24 1.27
CA VAL A 28 3.26 -10.97 -0.11
C VAL A 28 1.84 -10.44 -0.12
N ALA A 29 1.65 -9.26 -0.70
CA ALA A 29 0.36 -8.62 -0.90
C ALA A 29 -0.25 -8.98 -2.26
N GLU A 30 -1.58 -9.10 -2.30
CA GLU A 30 -2.34 -9.09 -3.55
C GLU A 30 -2.37 -7.67 -4.13
N HIS A 31 -2.53 -6.68 -3.25
CA HIS A 31 -2.62 -5.27 -3.59
C HIS A 31 -2.13 -4.40 -2.42
N ILE A 32 -1.46 -3.29 -2.73
CA ILE A 32 -0.98 -2.32 -1.75
C ILE A 32 -1.64 -0.97 -2.05
N PRO A 33 -2.37 -0.38 -1.07
CA PRO A 33 -2.92 0.96 -1.23
C PRO A 33 -1.83 2.01 -1.44
N GLY A 34 -2.09 3.00 -2.29
CA GLY A 34 -1.11 4.03 -2.67
C GLY A 34 -0.59 4.93 -1.55
N CYS A 35 -1.15 4.84 -0.33
CA CYS A 35 -0.81 5.68 0.81
C CYS A 35 0.65 5.56 1.27
N ASN A 36 1.31 4.41 1.05
CA ASN A 36 2.73 4.22 1.38
C ASN A 36 3.35 3.07 0.56
N MET A 37 4.12 3.41 -0.47
CA MET A 37 4.77 2.43 -1.35
C MET A 37 6.22 2.82 -1.63
N ALA A 38 7.09 1.81 -1.74
CA ALA A 38 8.46 1.95 -2.21
C ALA A 38 8.71 0.99 -3.38
N PHE A 39 9.40 1.47 -4.41
CA PHE A 39 9.65 0.70 -5.62
C PHE A 39 11.14 0.56 -5.89
N ARG A 40 11.52 -0.59 -6.45
CA ARG A 40 12.79 -0.68 -7.18
C ARG A 40 12.66 0.17 -8.44
N THR A 41 13.63 1.05 -8.69
CA THR A 41 13.63 1.91 -9.88
C THR A 41 13.51 1.11 -11.18
N ALA A 42 14.17 -0.06 -11.26
CA ALA A 42 14.09 -0.94 -12.42
C ALA A 42 12.65 -1.42 -12.70
N ALA A 43 11.95 -1.92 -11.67
CA ALA A 43 10.58 -2.40 -11.79
C ALA A 43 9.62 -1.28 -12.21
N LEU A 44 9.74 -0.09 -11.59
CA LEU A 44 8.90 1.06 -11.93
C LEU A 44 9.11 1.54 -13.37
N ARG A 45 10.36 1.56 -13.84
CA ARG A 45 10.70 1.91 -15.22
C ARG A 45 10.20 0.88 -16.22
N GLU A 46 10.27 -0.41 -15.87
CA GLU A 46 9.84 -1.49 -16.75
C GLU A 46 8.34 -1.41 -17.08
N VAL A 47 7.52 -1.03 -16.10
CA VAL A 47 6.07 -0.85 -16.32
C VAL A 47 5.72 0.53 -16.90
N GLY A 48 6.67 1.47 -16.98
CA GLY A 48 6.46 2.81 -17.53
C GLY A 48 5.96 3.85 -16.51
N GLY A 49 6.10 3.59 -15.20
CA GLY A 49 5.65 4.51 -14.15
C GLY A 49 4.14 4.50 -13.92
N PHE A 50 3.62 5.54 -13.27
CA PHE A 50 2.18 5.76 -13.08
C PHE A 50 1.55 6.35 -14.33
N ASP A 51 0.33 5.92 -14.66
CA ASP A 51 -0.42 6.47 -15.79
C ASP A 51 -1.06 7.82 -15.39
N PRO A 52 -0.69 8.95 -16.04
CA PRO A 52 -1.20 10.27 -15.71
C PRO A 52 -2.72 10.45 -15.86
N ARG A 53 -3.42 9.50 -16.50
CA ARG A 53 -4.88 9.54 -16.61
C ARG A 53 -5.58 9.38 -15.26
N PHE A 54 -4.95 8.68 -14.32
CA PHE A 54 -5.48 8.48 -12.97
C PHE A 54 -5.07 9.67 -12.10
N ARG A 55 -5.98 10.64 -11.95
CA ARG A 55 -5.72 11.86 -11.18
C ARG A 55 -6.18 11.83 -9.73
N ILE A 56 -7.16 10.99 -9.41
CA ILE A 56 -7.88 11.00 -8.13
C ILE A 56 -7.78 9.64 -7.44
N ALA A 57 -7.97 8.55 -8.19
CA ALA A 57 -7.94 7.19 -7.66
C ALA A 57 -7.64 6.16 -8.76
N GLY A 58 -7.24 4.96 -8.34
CA GLY A 58 -7.06 3.77 -9.18
C GLY A 58 -5.66 3.63 -9.79
N ASP A 59 -4.77 4.58 -9.54
CA ASP A 59 -3.36 4.54 -9.95
C ASP A 59 -2.57 3.45 -9.21
N ASP A 60 -2.88 3.24 -7.93
CA ASP A 60 -2.33 2.18 -7.10
C ASP A 60 -2.77 0.77 -7.54
N VAL A 61 -4.05 0.61 -7.91
CA VAL A 61 -4.58 -0.64 -8.47
C VAL A 61 -3.90 -0.96 -9.81
N ASP A 62 -3.86 0.02 -10.72
CA ASP A 62 -3.26 -0.13 -12.04
C ASP A 62 -1.79 -0.54 -11.96
N ILE A 63 -0.99 0.16 -11.13
CA ILE A 63 0.44 -0.13 -11.05
C ILE A 63 0.73 -1.50 -10.41
N CYS A 64 -0.07 -1.91 -9.42
CA CYS A 64 0.04 -3.24 -8.81
C CYS A 64 -0.18 -4.35 -9.85
N TRP A 65 -1.24 -4.22 -10.66
CA TRP A 65 -1.54 -5.19 -11.71
C TRP A 65 -0.46 -5.23 -12.79
N ARG A 66 0.04 -4.08 -13.25
CA ARG A 66 1.11 -4.04 -14.25
C ARG A 66 2.40 -4.65 -13.74
N LEU A 67 2.76 -4.43 -12.48
CA LEU A 67 3.93 -5.06 -11.86
C LEU A 67 3.78 -6.58 -11.78
N GLN A 68 2.62 -7.06 -11.32
CA GLN A 68 2.32 -8.50 -11.24
C GLN A 68 2.32 -9.17 -12.62
N GLN A 69 1.76 -8.53 -13.65
CA GLN A 69 1.79 -9.03 -15.03
C GLN A 69 3.21 -9.13 -15.61
N ARG A 70 4.16 -8.38 -15.07
CA ARG A 70 5.60 -8.50 -15.40
C ARG A 70 6.37 -9.48 -14.50
N GLY A 71 5.68 -10.21 -13.63
CA GLY A 71 6.27 -11.21 -12.73
C GLY A 71 6.92 -10.62 -11.48
N TRP A 72 6.75 -9.33 -11.20
CA TRP A 72 7.17 -8.73 -9.93
C TRP A 72 6.19 -9.09 -8.81
N THR A 73 6.71 -9.18 -7.58
CA THR A 73 5.91 -9.40 -6.38
C THR A 73 5.67 -8.09 -5.63
N LEU A 74 4.55 -8.02 -4.91
CA LEU A 74 4.22 -6.90 -4.04
C LEU A 74 4.56 -7.32 -2.60
N GLY A 75 5.61 -6.73 -2.03
CA GLY A 75 6.06 -7.06 -0.68
C GLY A 75 5.29 -6.30 0.40
N PHE A 76 4.95 -6.97 1.48
CA PHE A 76 4.42 -6.38 2.70
C PHE A 76 5.41 -6.55 3.85
N HIS A 77 5.58 -5.51 4.66
CA HIS A 77 6.39 -5.59 5.89
C HIS A 77 5.67 -4.88 7.04
N PRO A 78 5.24 -5.58 8.10
CA PRO A 78 4.40 -5.00 9.16
C PRO A 78 5.10 -3.86 9.93
N ALA A 79 6.44 -3.87 9.99
CA ALA A 79 7.19 -2.77 10.62
C ALA A 79 7.32 -1.51 9.73
N ALA A 80 6.97 -1.57 8.44
CA ALA A 80 7.05 -0.43 7.52
C ALA A 80 5.76 0.41 7.55
N MET A 81 5.32 0.78 8.76
CA MET A 81 4.07 1.49 9.00
C MET A 81 4.27 3.01 8.98
N VAL A 82 3.36 3.73 8.32
CA VAL A 82 3.32 5.20 8.27
C VAL A 82 1.94 5.67 8.72
N TRP A 83 1.92 6.72 9.55
CA TRP A 83 0.69 7.41 9.95
C TRP A 83 0.50 8.63 9.04
N HIS A 84 -0.58 8.66 8.27
CA HIS A 84 -0.99 9.84 7.49
C HIS A 84 -2.03 10.67 8.26
N ARG A 85 -2.15 11.95 7.94
CA ARG A 85 -3.15 12.88 8.53
C ARG A 85 -4.38 13.01 7.65
#